data_AF-A0A504KRD6-F1
#
_entry.id   AF-A0A504KRD6-F1
#
_cell.length_a   1.000
_cell.length_b   1.000
_cell.length_c   1.000
_cell.angle_alpha   90.00
_cell.angle_beta   90.00
_cell.angle_gamma   90.00
#
_symmetry.space_group_name_H-M   'P 1'
#
loop_
_entity.id
_entity.type
_entity.pdbx_description
1 polymer ?
#
loop_
_entity_poly.entity_id
_entity_poly.type
_entity_poly.pdbx_seq_one_letter_code
_entity_poly.pdbx_strand_id
1 'polypeptide(L)'
;MMKINRRTALAILAGGVASTGIAAAAVSSFSDEDLIRVTLERYFGSLNMRIEHLQQFALEFRNRNPWVFPSDRLADAVTLAETVKLGEARELLPRQKRRDLRHFDRWVIAEFHMLTDYAWRSSPNDPIRFTGWHPCTNPFANLEPQNA
;
A
#
# COMPACT_ATOMS: atom_id res chain seq x y z
N MET A 1 -11.29 -14.95 -4.33
CA MET A 1 -11.21 -13.65 -3.62
C MET A 1 -12.49 -13.43 -2.83
N MET A 2 -12.44 -13.45 -1.51
CA MET A 2 -13.61 -13.32 -0.64
C MET A 2 -14.09 -11.86 -0.65
N LYS A 3 -15.34 -11.61 -1.03
CA LYS A 3 -15.93 -10.24 -1.03
C LYS A 3 -16.32 -9.86 0.40
N ILE A 4 -15.41 -9.20 1.11
CA ILE A 4 -15.68 -8.66 2.44
C ILE A 4 -16.56 -7.40 2.27
N ASN A 5 -17.76 -7.40 2.85
CA ASN A 5 -18.67 -6.26 2.81
C ASN A 5 -18.53 -5.37 4.06
N ARG A 6 -19.07 -4.14 4.00
CA ARG A 6 -19.02 -3.16 5.10
C ARG A 6 -19.53 -3.68 6.45
N ARG A 7 -20.61 -4.46 6.46
CA ARG A 7 -21.19 -5.02 7.70
C ARG A 7 -20.28 -6.09 8.29
N THR A 8 -19.67 -6.92 7.45
CA THR A 8 -18.71 -7.95 7.86
C THR A 8 -17.44 -7.34 8.43
N ALA A 9 -16.87 -6.30 7.80
CA ALA A 9 -15.71 -5.61 8.34
C ALA A 9 -16.00 -4.86 9.64
N LEU A 10 -17.15 -4.20 9.76
CA LEU A 10 -17.58 -3.59 11.02
C LEU A 10 -17.75 -4.65 12.13
N ALA A 11 -18.30 -5.82 11.82
CA ALA A 11 -18.41 -6.91 12.78
C ALA A 11 -17.05 -7.43 13.25
N ILE A 12 -16.05 -7.49 12.36
CA ILE A 12 -14.66 -7.88 12.70
C ILE A 12 -13.98 -6.79 13.53
N LEU A 13 -14.16 -5.51 13.19
CA LEU A 13 -13.57 -4.38 13.90
C LEU A 13 -14.20 -4.12 15.28
N ALA A 14 -15.51 -4.32 15.41
CA ALA A 14 -16.25 -4.11 16.66
C ALA A 14 -16.25 -5.34 17.58
N GLY A 15 -16.11 -6.55 17.02
CA GLY A 15 -16.27 -7.80 17.72
C GLY A 15 -14.95 -8.57 17.84
N GLY A 16 -14.21 -8.31 18.91
CA GLY A 16 -13.10 -9.18 19.31
C GLY A 16 -13.50 -10.62 19.65
N VAL A 17 -14.79 -11.00 19.69
CA VAL A 17 -15.21 -12.37 20.02
C VAL A 17 -16.60 -12.68 19.43
N ALA A 18 -16.73 -13.78 18.65
CA ALA A 18 -17.69 -14.87 18.89
C ALA A 18 -18.09 -15.65 17.60
N SER A 19 -17.73 -16.94 17.59
CA SER A 19 -18.49 -18.06 17.02
C SER A 19 -18.89 -18.00 15.54
N THR A 20 -17.95 -18.32 14.65
CA THR A 20 -18.10 -19.25 13.52
C THR A 20 -16.75 -19.23 12.78
N GLY A 21 -16.26 -20.36 12.28
CA GLY A 21 -14.92 -20.55 11.68
C GLY A 21 -14.57 -19.67 10.47
N ILE A 22 -15.35 -18.63 10.19
CA ILE A 22 -15.20 -17.67 9.10
C ILE A 22 -14.39 -16.45 9.56
N ALA A 23 -14.49 -16.02 10.83
CA ALA A 23 -13.79 -14.82 11.31
C ALA A 23 -12.28 -15.03 11.49
N ALA A 24 -11.86 -16.20 12.00
CA ALA A 24 -10.43 -16.52 12.14
C ALA A 24 -9.73 -16.70 10.77
N ALA A 25 -10.47 -17.08 9.73
CA ALA A 25 -9.95 -17.25 8.38
C ALA A 25 -10.03 -15.97 7.52
N ALA A 26 -10.88 -14.99 7.89
CA ALA A 26 -10.98 -13.70 7.19
C ALA A 26 -9.85 -12.73 7.54
N VAL A 27 -9.11 -13.02 8.61
CA VAL A 27 -7.80 -12.41 8.93
C VAL A 27 -6.69 -13.37 8.50
N SER A 28 -6.83 -14.01 7.33
CA SER A 28 -5.63 -14.49 6.63
C SER A 28 -4.79 -13.24 6.36
N SER A 29 -3.65 -13.11 7.05
CA SER A 29 -2.78 -11.92 7.07
C SER A 29 -2.82 -11.21 5.72
N PHE A 30 -3.34 -9.99 5.70
CA PHE A 30 -3.27 -9.20 4.48
C PHE A 30 -1.80 -9.09 4.10
N SER A 31 -1.50 -9.26 2.82
CA SER A 31 -0.13 -9.15 2.37
C SER A 31 0.32 -7.69 2.44
N ASP A 32 1.63 -7.48 2.50
CA ASP A 32 2.22 -6.15 2.33
C ASP A 32 1.74 -5.48 1.03
N GLU A 33 1.52 -6.27 -0.03
CA GLU A 33 0.94 -5.82 -1.30
C GLU A 33 -0.47 -5.24 -1.09
N ASP A 34 -1.32 -5.88 -0.30
CA ASP A 34 -2.70 -5.43 -0.05
C ASP A 34 -2.71 -4.10 0.72
N LEU A 35 -1.86 -3.98 1.74
CA LEU A 35 -1.72 -2.74 2.50
C LEU A 35 -1.24 -1.59 1.59
N ILE A 36 -0.25 -1.87 0.73
CA ILE A 36 0.29 -0.91 -0.23
C ILE A 36 -0.79 -0.50 -1.24
N ARG A 37 -1.49 -1.47 -1.85
CA ARG A 37 -2.57 -1.22 -2.82
C ARG A 37 -3.61 -0.28 -2.25
N VAL A 38 -4.13 -0.65 -1.10
CA VAL A 38 -5.22 0.06 -0.44
C VAL A 38 -4.79 1.45 0.01
N THR A 39 -3.53 1.60 0.45
CA THR A 39 -2.95 2.91 0.75
C THR A 39 -2.86 3.77 -0.50
N LEU A 40 -2.31 3.26 -1.60
CA LEU A 40 -2.22 4.00 -2.85
C LEU A 40 -3.59 4.37 -3.41
N GLU A 41 -4.57 3.46 -3.38
CA GLU A 41 -5.93 3.71 -3.85
C GLU A 41 -6.67 4.75 -3.01
N ARG A 42 -6.37 4.86 -1.72
CA ARG A 42 -6.89 5.92 -0.86
C ARG A 42 -6.42 7.31 -1.32
N TYR A 43 -5.16 7.45 -1.74
CA TYR A 43 -4.60 8.76 -2.12
C TYR A 43 -4.84 9.10 -3.60
N PHE A 44 -4.81 8.11 -4.49
CA PHE A 44 -4.82 8.32 -5.93
C PHE A 44 -6.10 7.87 -6.64
N GLY A 45 -7.03 7.25 -5.91
CA GLY A 45 -8.22 6.62 -6.47
C GLY A 45 -7.89 5.26 -7.11
N SER A 46 -8.79 4.75 -7.94
CA SER A 46 -8.57 3.45 -8.60
C SER A 46 -7.30 3.49 -9.46
N LEU A 47 -6.38 2.56 -9.19
CA LEU A 47 -5.13 2.43 -9.90
C LEU A 47 -5.32 1.50 -11.09
N ASN A 48 -5.14 2.01 -12.31
CA ASN A 48 -5.03 1.15 -13.48
C ASN A 48 -3.61 0.56 -13.55
N MET A 49 -3.29 -0.36 -12.64
CA MET A 49 -1.98 -1.02 -12.56
C MET A 49 -2.19 -2.53 -12.64
N ARG A 50 -1.39 -3.19 -13.48
CA ARG A 50 -1.41 -4.65 -13.55
C ARG A 50 -0.86 -5.23 -12.25
N ILE A 51 -1.35 -6.42 -11.86
CA ILE A 51 -0.99 -7.05 -10.59
C ILE A 51 0.51 -7.35 -10.50
N GLU A 52 1.15 -7.70 -11.61
CA GLU A 52 2.57 -8.04 -11.65
C GLU A 52 3.43 -6.81 -11.33
N HIS A 53 3.07 -5.63 -11.83
CA HIS A 53 3.79 -4.40 -11.53
C HIS A 53 3.61 -3.97 -10.08
N LEU A 54 2.41 -4.17 -9.52
CA LEU A 54 2.19 -3.87 -8.11
C LEU A 54 2.99 -4.80 -7.21
N GLN A 55 3.08 -6.09 -7.56
CA GLN A 55 3.91 -7.07 -6.86
C GLN A 55 5.40 -6.70 -6.90
N GLN A 56 5.90 -6.30 -8.08
CA GLN A 56 7.27 -5.83 -8.23
C GLN A 56 7.53 -4.60 -7.35
N PHE A 57 6.61 -3.63 -7.36
CA PHE A 57 6.71 -2.45 -6.50
C PHE A 57 6.72 -2.82 -5.02
N ALA A 58 5.79 -3.66 -4.57
CA ALA A 58 5.67 -4.07 -3.17
C ALA A 58 6.92 -4.81 -2.68
N LEU A 59 7.48 -5.69 -3.51
CA LEU A 59 8.71 -6.43 -3.21
C LEU A 59 9.91 -5.47 -3.06
N GLU A 60 10.09 -4.56 -4.01
CA GLU A 60 11.18 -3.58 -4.00
C GLU A 60 11.05 -2.61 -2.82
N PHE A 61 9.85 -2.08 -2.57
CA PHE A 61 9.55 -1.24 -1.42
C PHE A 61 9.89 -1.94 -0.10
N ARG A 62 9.49 -3.21 0.05
CA ARG A 62 9.78 -4.03 1.24
C ARG A 62 11.27 -4.28 1.43
N ASN A 63 11.98 -4.62 0.35
CA ASN A 63 13.41 -4.90 0.40
C ASN A 63 14.20 -3.65 0.82
N ARG A 64 13.77 -2.48 0.36
CA ARG A 64 14.44 -1.21 0.64
C ARG A 64 14.09 -0.63 2.00
N ASN A 65 12.84 -0.81 2.45
CA ASN A 65 12.31 -0.15 3.64
C ASN A 65 11.62 -1.11 4.63
N PRO A 66 12.29 -2.19 5.07
CA PRO A 66 11.66 -3.16 5.97
C PRO A 66 11.22 -2.56 7.32
N TRP A 67 11.83 -1.44 7.76
CA TRP A 67 11.52 -0.78 9.03
C TRP A 67 10.30 0.16 8.99
N VAL A 68 9.75 0.44 7.80
CA VAL A 68 8.66 1.41 7.63
C VAL A 68 7.29 0.76 7.84
N PHE A 69 7.21 -0.56 7.75
CA PHE A 69 5.96 -1.30 7.87
C PHE A 69 5.38 -1.19 9.29
N PRO A 70 4.06 -0.92 9.42
CA PRO A 70 3.40 -0.99 10.71
C PRO A 70 3.36 -2.43 11.21
N SER A 71 3.13 -2.62 12.52
CA SER A 71 2.93 -3.96 13.09
C SER A 71 1.80 -4.72 12.38
N ASP A 72 1.94 -6.03 12.16
CA ASP A 72 0.99 -6.88 11.41
C ASP A 72 -0.49 -6.64 11.77
N ARG A 73 -0.82 -6.61 13.07
CA ARG A 73 -2.20 -6.36 13.53
C ARG A 73 -2.74 -4.99 13.10
N LEU A 74 -1.88 -3.98 13.07
CA LEU A 74 -2.24 -2.64 12.61
C LEU A 74 -2.38 -2.61 11.09
N ALA A 75 -1.49 -3.29 10.36
CA ALA A 75 -1.60 -3.47 8.91
C ALA A 75 -2.94 -4.12 8.55
N ASP A 76 -3.25 -5.28 9.14
CA ASP A 76 -4.48 -6.03 8.89
C ASP A 76 -5.74 -5.21 9.16
N ALA A 77 -5.79 -4.55 10.33
CA ALA A 77 -6.94 -3.74 10.72
C ALA A 77 -7.18 -2.56 9.76
N VAL A 78 -6.10 -1.92 9.30
CA VAL A 78 -6.17 -0.79 8.37
C VAL A 78 -6.56 -1.26 6.98
N THR A 79 -5.94 -2.33 6.46
CA THR A 79 -6.28 -2.90 5.15
C THR A 79 -7.76 -3.29 5.10
N LEU A 80 -8.25 -3.94 6.15
CA LEU A 80 -9.67 -4.27 6.28
C LEU A 80 -10.55 -3.02 6.28
N ALA A 81 -10.26 -2.04 7.14
CA ALA A 81 -11.05 -0.82 7.27
C ALA A 81 -11.13 -0.02 5.97
N GLU A 82 -10.02 0.10 5.26
CA GLU A 82 -9.95 0.83 3.99
C GLU A 82 -10.61 0.07 2.84
N THR A 83 -10.49 -1.27 2.80
CA THR A 83 -11.20 -2.12 1.83
C THR A 83 -12.72 -1.90 1.89
N VAL A 84 -13.25 -1.66 3.09
CA VAL A 84 -14.67 -1.34 3.27
C VAL A 84 -14.98 0.16 3.30
N LYS A 85 -14.00 1.00 2.98
CA LYS A 85 -14.10 2.46 2.90
C LYS A 85 -14.55 3.10 4.22
N LEU A 86 -14.01 2.62 5.34
CA LEU A 86 -14.14 3.21 6.68
C LEU A 86 -12.93 4.12 6.96
N GLY A 87 -12.69 5.10 6.08
CA GLY A 87 -11.50 5.96 6.13
C GLY A 87 -11.30 6.73 7.44
N GLU A 88 -12.39 7.00 8.17
CA GLU A 88 -12.39 7.66 9.48
C GLU A 88 -11.92 6.75 10.63
N ALA A 89 -11.87 5.42 10.43
CA ALA A 89 -11.40 4.49 11.45
C ALA A 89 -9.95 4.77 11.89
N ARG A 90 -9.13 5.36 11.01
CA ARG A 90 -7.77 5.78 11.36
C ARG A 90 -7.74 6.88 12.42
N GLU A 91 -8.78 7.70 12.55
CA GLU A 91 -8.82 8.80 13.53
C GLU A 91 -9.01 8.31 14.96
N LEU A 92 -9.68 7.17 15.11
CA LEU A 92 -9.92 6.49 16.38
C LEU A 92 -8.65 5.83 16.95
N LEU A 93 -7.61 5.69 16.14
CA LEU A 93 -6.36 5.06 16.58
C LEU A 93 -5.58 5.94 17.58
N PRO A 94 -4.86 5.32 18.53
CA PRO A 94 -3.93 6.03 19.40
C PRO A 94 -2.94 6.90 18.61
N ARG A 95 -2.55 8.05 19.17
CA ARG A 95 -1.69 9.04 18.48
C ARG A 95 -0.40 8.43 17.91
N GLN A 96 0.20 7.47 18.60
CA GLN A 96 1.40 6.79 18.12
C GLN A 96 1.13 5.97 16.86
N LYS A 97 0.12 5.10 16.89
CA LYS A 97 -0.26 4.26 15.74
C LYS A 97 -0.65 5.10 14.52
N ARG A 98 -1.30 6.26 14.74
CA ARG A 98 -1.56 7.23 13.66
C ARG A 98 -0.29 7.83 13.07
N ARG A 99 0.75 8.07 13.88
CA ARG A 99 2.05 8.55 13.38
C ARG A 99 2.74 7.47 12.54
N ASP A 100 2.73 6.24 13.03
CA ASP A 100 3.34 5.10 12.32
C ASP A 100 2.69 4.91 10.95
N LEU A 101 1.35 4.93 10.86
CA LEU A 101 0.63 4.85 9.58
C LEU A 101 0.92 6.03 8.65
N ARG A 102 0.95 7.26 9.16
CA ARG A 102 1.30 8.42 8.31
C ARG A 102 2.72 8.36 7.81
N HIS A 103 3.64 7.78 8.58
CA HIS A 103 5.01 7.57 8.16
C HIS A 103 5.05 6.56 7.00
N PHE A 104 4.37 5.43 7.16
CA PHE A 104 4.19 4.42 6.12
C PHE A 104 3.58 5.02 4.84
N ASP A 105 2.44 5.70 4.95
CA ASP A 105 1.75 6.32 3.81
C ASP A 105 2.69 7.23 3.00
N ARG A 106 3.46 8.08 3.70
CA ARG A 106 4.38 9.03 3.05
C ARG A 106 5.48 8.33 2.28
N TRP A 107 6.04 7.27 2.84
CA TRP A 107 7.08 6.48 2.16
C TRP A 107 6.53 5.75 0.94
N VAL A 108 5.38 5.09 1.08
CA VAL A 108 4.73 4.40 -0.04
C VAL A 108 4.44 5.36 -1.18
N ILE A 109 3.86 6.53 -0.89
CA ILE A 109 3.57 7.56 -1.90
C ILE A 109 4.86 8.06 -2.57
N ALA A 110 5.89 8.37 -1.78
CA ALA A 110 7.15 8.89 -2.28
C ALA A 110 7.84 7.89 -3.22
N GLU A 111 7.95 6.63 -2.79
CA GLU A 111 8.57 5.59 -3.61
C GLU A 111 7.73 5.23 -4.82
N PHE A 112 6.40 5.26 -4.72
CA PHE A 112 5.52 5.02 -5.86
C PHE A 112 5.77 6.04 -6.97
N HIS A 113 5.95 7.32 -6.62
CA HIS A 113 6.33 8.35 -7.59
C HIS A 113 7.74 8.17 -8.18
N MET A 114 8.67 7.57 -7.44
CA MET A 114 10.04 7.36 -7.90
C MET A 114 10.22 6.08 -8.74
N LEU A 115 9.44 5.04 -8.44
CA LEU A 115 9.60 3.69 -9.00
C LEU A 115 8.55 3.33 -10.05
N THR A 116 7.64 4.25 -10.34
CA THR A 116 6.60 4.06 -11.36
C THR A 116 6.52 5.25 -12.30
N ASP A 117 5.87 5.05 -13.44
CA ASP A 117 5.56 6.10 -14.41
C ASP A 117 4.32 6.92 -14.04
N TYR A 118 3.76 6.78 -12.83
CA TYR A 118 2.51 7.43 -12.42
C TYR A 118 2.51 8.95 -12.65
N ALA A 119 3.62 9.65 -12.41
CA ALA A 119 3.70 11.09 -12.58
C ALA A 119 3.70 11.56 -14.05
N TRP A 120 3.95 10.66 -15.00
CA TRP A 120 4.00 10.93 -16.44
C TRP A 120 2.71 10.59 -17.18
N ARG A 121 1.68 10.12 -16.46
CA ARG A 121 0.39 9.80 -17.06
C ARG A 121 -0.32 11.05 -17.56
N SER A 122 -0.98 10.95 -18.70
CA SER A 122 -1.78 12.03 -19.29
C SER A 122 -3.25 11.95 -18.88
N SER A 123 -3.72 10.76 -18.50
CA SER A 123 -5.09 10.47 -18.09
C SER A 123 -5.12 9.58 -16.84
N PRO A 124 -6.16 9.71 -15.97
CA PRO A 124 -6.38 8.79 -14.86
C PRO A 124 -6.51 7.31 -15.27
N ASN A 125 -6.92 7.06 -16.52
CA ASN A 125 -7.11 5.71 -17.06
C ASN A 125 -5.84 5.13 -17.70
N ASP A 126 -4.75 5.87 -17.78
CA ASP A 126 -3.52 5.35 -18.36
C ASP A 126 -2.95 4.23 -17.47
N PRO A 127 -2.43 3.14 -18.07
CA PRO A 127 -1.85 2.06 -17.29
C PRO A 127 -0.57 2.53 -16.59
N ILE A 128 -0.48 2.25 -15.30
CA ILE A 128 0.70 2.53 -14.48
C ILE A 128 1.63 1.31 -14.54
N ARG A 129 2.92 1.56 -14.71
CA ARG A 129 3.96 0.53 -14.77
C ARG A 129 5.01 0.77 -13.72
N PHE A 130 5.48 -0.33 -13.16
CA PHE A 130 6.69 -0.33 -12.36
C PHE A 130 7.89 -0.16 -13.29
N THR A 131 8.65 0.91 -13.10
CA THR A 131 9.90 1.17 -13.81
C THR A 131 11.08 0.69 -12.98
N GLY A 132 10.96 0.65 -11.65
CA GLY A 132 12.06 0.30 -10.75
C GLY A 132 13.04 1.44 -10.55
N TRP A 133 14.10 1.19 -9.76
CA TRP A 133 15.01 2.26 -9.38
C TRP A 133 15.87 2.69 -10.56
N HIS A 134 15.47 3.80 -11.15
CA HIS A 134 16.31 4.52 -12.08
C HIS A 134 17.10 5.51 -11.25
N PRO A 135 18.45 5.40 -11.16
CA PRO A 135 19.23 6.50 -10.63
C PRO A 135 18.79 7.75 -11.39
N CYS A 136 18.54 8.86 -10.69
CA CYS A 136 18.22 10.12 -11.35
C CYS A 136 19.39 10.49 -12.26
N THR A 137 19.32 10.05 -13.52
CA THR A 137 20.20 10.51 -14.58
C THR A 137 19.77 11.93 -14.81
N ASN A 138 20.50 12.85 -14.17
CA ASN A 138 20.45 14.24 -14.54
C ASN A 138 20.62 14.30 -16.08
N PRO A 139 19.66 14.85 -16.83
CA PRO A 139 19.75 14.91 -18.28
C PRO A 139 20.94 15.74 -18.77
N PHE A 140 21.62 16.47 -17.87
CA PHE A 140 22.86 17.20 -18.10
C PHE A 140 24.11 16.50 -17.56
N ALA A 141 23.99 15.32 -16.93
CA ALA A 141 25.14 14.54 -16.48
C ALA A 141 25.66 13.64 -17.61
N ASN A 142 26.86 13.93 -18.11
CA ASN A 142 27.60 13.02 -18.97
C ASN A 142 28.13 11.85 -18.12
N LEU A 143 27.49 10.69 -18.24
CA LEU A 143 27.95 9.42 -17.68
C LEU A 143 28.72 8.66 -18.76
N GLU A 144 29.83 9.22 -19.23
CA GLU A 144 30.77 8.42 -20.01
C GLU A 144 31.42 7.40 -19.05
N PRO A 145 31.40 6.10 -19.38
CA PRO A 145 32.10 5.11 -18.58
C PRO A 145 33.60 5.45 -18.63
N GLN A 146 34.16 5.83 -17.47
CA GLN A 146 35.60 5.89 -17.30
C GLN A 146 36.09 4.44 -17.34
N ASN A 147 36.43 3.98 -18.54
CA ASN A 147 37.15 2.72 -18.72
C ASN A 147 38.46 2.85 -17.94
N ALA A 148 38.58 2.07 -16.87
CA ALA A 148 39.80 1.91 -16.09
C ALA A 148 40.81 1.04 -16.85
#